data_AF-A0A5Q4DF74-F1
#
_entry.id   AF-A0A5Q4DF74-F1
#
_cell.length_a   1.000
_cell.length_b   1.000
_cell.length_c   1.000
_cell.angle_alpha   90.00
_cell.angle_beta   90.00
_cell.angle_gamma   90.00
#
_symmetry.space_group_name_H-M   'P 1'
#
loop_
_entity.id
_entity.type
_entity.pdbx_description
1 polymer ?
#
loop_
_entity_poly.entity_id
_entity_poly.type
_entity_poly.pdbx_seq_one_letter_code
_entity_poly.pdbx_strand_id
1 'polypeptide(L)'
;MTRARTCTGRARSRGRSRAPLRVTLPLALLVALLPSASGSPFPALGAAEVLAQQSRPGSTSASETRQEMMARIQRDFERRMSRELGLSPDEMAAVRTIMGEFRSTRGEMMRERFQLRQALERHAEAGGSEAEARRLLDRSRALRAREVDVQRSEEDRLLEVLSVSQLLRLHQLREDFSESIRRMEAQAGARRGGPPGGQD
;
A
#
# COMPACT_ATOMS: atom_id res chain seq x y z
N MET A 1 67.92 34.61 26.33
CA MET A 1 66.70 34.27 27.09
C MET A 1 65.54 34.15 26.11
N THR A 2 65.18 32.92 25.75
CA THR A 2 64.26 32.63 24.65
C THR A 2 62.99 32.00 25.23
N ARG A 3 61.84 32.66 25.09
CA ARG A 3 60.52 32.11 25.46
C ARG A 3 59.67 31.95 24.19
N ALA A 4 59.55 30.70 23.74
CA ALA A 4 58.58 30.30 22.73
C ALA A 4 57.18 30.25 23.35
N ARG A 5 56.22 30.98 22.76
CA ARG A 5 54.79 30.84 23.04
C ARG A 5 54.22 29.83 22.06
N THR A 6 53.77 28.69 22.57
CA THR A 6 53.02 27.69 21.80
C THR A 6 51.57 28.14 21.66
N CYS A 7 51.12 28.35 20.42
CA CYS A 7 49.71 28.53 20.08
C CYS A 7 49.02 27.17 20.01
N THR A 8 48.16 26.87 20.98
CA THR A 8 47.26 25.71 20.94
C THR A 8 45.98 26.08 20.18
N GLY A 9 45.97 25.75 18.88
CA GLY A 9 44.78 25.85 18.03
C GLY A 9 43.77 24.75 18.36
N ARG A 10 42.73 25.10 19.11
CA ARG A 10 41.59 24.22 19.45
C ARG A 10 40.66 24.08 18.24
N ALA A 11 40.87 23.05 17.42
CA ALA A 11 39.96 22.67 16.34
C ALA A 11 38.61 22.19 16.91
N ARG A 12 37.56 23.01 16.80
CA ARG A 12 36.17 22.59 17.04
C ARG A 12 35.71 21.71 15.88
N SER A 13 35.67 20.41 16.07
CA SER A 13 34.94 19.49 15.20
C SER A 13 33.44 19.75 15.36
N ARG A 14 32.85 20.44 14.38
CA ARG A 14 31.38 20.53 14.25
C ARG A 14 30.87 19.15 13.81
N GLY A 15 30.32 18.42 14.78
CA GLY A 15 29.51 17.22 14.52
C GLY A 15 28.32 17.60 13.66
N ARG A 16 28.46 17.39 12.34
CA ARG A 16 27.38 17.53 11.38
C ARG A 16 26.53 16.26 11.50
N SER A 17 25.57 16.28 12.41
CA SER A 17 24.52 15.26 12.50
C SER A 17 23.87 15.12 11.12
N ARG A 18 24.23 14.05 10.41
CA ARG A 18 23.53 13.61 9.22
C ARG A 18 22.18 13.09 9.70
N ALA A 19 21.14 13.89 9.54
CA ALA A 19 19.77 13.42 9.67
C ALA A 19 19.60 12.19 8.76
N PRO A 20 18.91 11.12 9.21
CA PRO A 20 18.59 10.02 8.32
C PRO A 20 17.66 10.56 7.24
N LEU A 21 18.12 10.50 5.99
CA LEU A 21 17.30 10.67 4.81
C LEU A 21 16.17 9.63 4.91
N ARG A 22 15.01 10.06 5.40
CA ARG A 22 13.77 9.31 5.27
C ARG A 22 13.43 9.35 3.78
N VAL A 23 13.92 8.35 3.05
CA VAL A 23 13.42 8.04 1.72
C VAL A 23 12.00 7.50 1.92
N THR A 24 11.04 8.42 2.03
CA THR A 24 9.63 8.12 1.86
C THR A 24 9.43 7.73 0.41
N LEU A 25 9.68 6.46 0.09
CA LEU A 25 9.18 5.84 -1.14
C LEU A 25 7.65 5.98 -1.11
N PRO A 26 7.03 6.67 -2.09
CA PRO A 26 5.59 6.82 -2.11
C PRO A 26 4.98 5.42 -2.22
N LEU A 27 4.27 5.02 -1.16
CA LEU A 27 3.60 3.73 -1.06
C LEU A 27 2.30 3.76 -1.87
N ALA A 28 2.37 4.21 -3.13
CA ALA A 28 1.22 4.31 -4.02
C ALA A 28 0.98 2.96 -4.72
N LEU A 29 0.66 1.90 -3.98
CA LEU A 29 0.34 0.61 -4.63
C LEU A 29 -0.67 -0.26 -3.88
N LEU A 30 -1.59 0.33 -3.12
CA LEU A 30 -2.62 -0.44 -2.40
C LEU A 30 -3.99 -0.49 -3.10
N VAL A 31 -4.01 -0.50 -4.44
CA VAL A 31 -5.24 -0.72 -5.25
C VAL A 31 -5.23 -2.11 -5.93
N ALA A 32 -4.25 -2.95 -5.61
CA ALA A 32 -3.94 -4.14 -6.40
C ALA A 32 -4.42 -5.47 -5.82
N LEU A 33 -5.46 -5.45 -4.99
CA LEU A 33 -5.95 -6.68 -4.34
C LEU A 33 -7.47 -6.80 -4.43
N LEU A 34 -8.01 -6.94 -5.66
CA LEU A 34 -9.37 -7.50 -5.81
C LEU A 34 -9.48 -8.41 -7.04
N PRO A 35 -10.09 -9.61 -6.87
CA PRO A 35 -10.45 -10.49 -7.97
C PRO A 35 -11.63 -9.92 -8.78
N SER A 36 -11.62 -10.17 -10.08
CA SER A 36 -12.75 -9.92 -10.97
C SER A 36 -13.90 -10.85 -10.60
N ALA A 37 -15.08 -10.28 -10.36
CA ALA A 37 -16.33 -11.03 -10.39
C ALA A 37 -16.57 -11.45 -11.85
N SER A 38 -16.16 -12.67 -12.21
CA SER A 38 -16.60 -13.33 -13.43
C SER A 38 -18.08 -13.65 -13.28
N GLY A 39 -18.92 -12.91 -13.99
CA GLY A 39 -20.34 -13.24 -14.12
C GLY A 39 -20.51 -14.57 -14.84
N SER A 40 -21.29 -15.46 -14.23
CA SER A 40 -21.90 -16.60 -14.91
C SER A 40 -23.42 -16.51 -14.74
N PRO A 41 -24.20 -16.70 -15.81
CA PRO A 41 -25.66 -16.75 -15.75
C PRO A 41 -26.17 -18.12 -15.28
N PHE A 42 -27.37 -18.12 -14.68
CA PHE A 42 -28.31 -19.21 -14.38
C PHE A 42 -28.37 -20.36 -15.43
N PRO A 43 -29.01 -21.54 -15.18
CA PRO A 43 -30.17 -21.79 -14.29
C PRO A 43 -30.23 -23.15 -13.56
N ALA A 44 -31.22 -23.34 -12.67
CA ALA A 44 -32.24 -24.42 -12.74
C ALA A 44 -32.99 -24.63 -11.40
N LEU A 45 -34.28 -24.95 -11.55
CA LEU A 45 -35.30 -25.26 -10.56
C LEU A 45 -35.06 -26.58 -9.81
N GLY A 46 -35.54 -26.68 -8.56
CA GLY A 46 -35.69 -27.95 -7.84
C GLY A 46 -36.09 -27.77 -6.38
N ALA A 47 -37.27 -28.29 -6.02
CA ALA A 47 -37.97 -28.14 -4.75
C ALA A 47 -37.38 -28.94 -3.58
N ALA A 48 -37.58 -28.45 -2.34
CA ALA A 48 -37.95 -29.26 -1.16
C ALA A 48 -38.16 -28.36 0.08
N GLU A 49 -39.32 -28.48 0.70
CA GLU A 49 -39.67 -27.95 2.02
C GLU A 49 -38.76 -28.54 3.12
N VAL A 50 -38.28 -27.69 4.02
CA VAL A 50 -37.85 -28.08 5.36
C VAL A 50 -38.34 -27.05 6.37
N LEU A 51 -39.27 -27.49 7.23
CA LEU A 51 -39.64 -26.87 8.50
C LEU A 51 -38.42 -26.72 9.41
N ALA A 52 -38.11 -25.51 9.88
CA ALA A 52 -37.49 -25.31 11.20
C ALA A 52 -37.56 -23.84 11.66
N GLN A 53 -38.41 -23.63 12.67
CA GLN A 53 -38.13 -22.86 13.88
C GLN A 53 -37.68 -21.40 13.76
N GLN A 54 -38.65 -20.52 14.04
CA GLN A 54 -38.42 -19.21 14.62
C GLN A 54 -37.54 -19.32 15.87
N SER A 55 -36.38 -18.68 15.84
CA SER A 55 -35.63 -18.28 17.05
C SER A 55 -34.71 -17.09 16.75
N ARG A 56 -35.09 -15.95 17.34
CA ARG A 56 -34.29 -14.75 17.67
C ARG A 56 -33.72 -13.87 16.54
N PRO A 57 -34.18 -12.60 16.41
CA PRO A 57 -33.43 -11.55 15.73
C PRO A 57 -32.35 -11.03 16.69
N GLY A 58 -31.17 -11.64 16.66
CA GLY A 58 -30.00 -11.18 17.39
C GLY A 58 -28.73 -11.59 16.66
N SER A 59 -28.00 -10.59 16.16
CA SER A 59 -26.69 -10.66 15.46
C SER A 59 -26.68 -10.83 13.93
N THR A 60 -27.23 -9.86 13.18
CA THR A 60 -26.92 -9.69 11.74
C THR A 60 -25.77 -8.72 11.44
N SER A 61 -24.93 -8.36 12.42
CA SER A 61 -23.76 -7.48 12.17
C SER A 61 -22.40 -8.20 12.23
N ALA A 62 -22.37 -9.52 12.39
CA ALA A 62 -21.14 -10.29 12.54
C ALA A 62 -20.85 -11.13 11.29
N SER A 63 -20.28 -10.48 10.27
CA SER A 63 -19.40 -11.05 9.22
C SER A 63 -19.62 -10.34 7.88
N GLU A 64 -19.31 -9.04 7.80
CA GLU A 64 -19.01 -8.46 6.49
C GLU A 64 -17.77 -9.20 5.96
N THR A 65 -17.93 -9.92 4.85
CA THR A 65 -16.82 -10.69 4.28
C THR A 65 -15.72 -9.70 3.91
N ARG A 66 -14.44 -10.06 4.10
CA ARG A 66 -13.30 -9.18 3.73
C ARG A 66 -13.46 -8.59 2.31
N GLN A 67 -14.04 -9.36 1.40
CA GLN A 67 -14.36 -8.94 0.03
C GLN A 67 -15.37 -7.80 -0.03
N GLU A 68 -16.45 -7.86 0.76
CA GLU A 68 -17.50 -6.83 0.81
C GLU A 68 -16.95 -5.52 1.39
N MET A 69 -16.15 -5.62 2.45
CA MET A 69 -15.47 -4.46 3.04
C MET A 69 -14.52 -3.79 2.03
N MET A 70 -13.72 -4.58 1.30
CA MET A 70 -12.83 -4.05 0.26
C MET A 70 -13.62 -3.41 -0.89
N ALA A 71 -14.72 -4.02 -1.32
CA ALA A 71 -15.58 -3.47 -2.35
C ALA A 71 -16.22 -2.14 -1.91
N ARG A 72 -16.62 -2.02 -0.63
CA ARG A 72 -17.12 -0.77 -0.07
C ARG A 72 -16.06 0.33 -0.09
N ILE A 73 -14.87 0.01 0.44
CA ILE A 73 -13.72 0.92 0.45
C ILE A 73 -13.37 1.40 -0.98
N GLN A 74 -13.42 0.50 -1.96
CA GLN A 74 -13.20 0.85 -3.37
C GLN A 74 -14.26 1.80 -3.92
N ARG A 75 -15.54 1.49 -3.72
CA ARG A 75 -16.63 2.38 -4.14
C ARG A 75 -16.53 3.76 -3.50
N ASP A 76 -16.12 3.83 -2.25
CA ASP A 76 -15.96 5.10 -1.52
C ASP A 76 -14.83 5.94 -2.11
N PHE A 77 -13.72 5.30 -2.46
CA PHE A 77 -12.59 5.94 -3.14
C PHE A 77 -12.98 6.45 -4.54
N GLU A 78 -13.69 5.65 -5.34
CA GLU A 78 -14.16 6.04 -6.67
C GLU A 78 -15.13 7.24 -6.61
N ARG A 79 -16.07 7.25 -5.66
CA ARG A 79 -16.96 8.40 -5.44
C ARG A 79 -16.19 9.66 -5.05
N ARG A 80 -15.18 9.52 -4.19
CA ARG A 80 -14.31 10.65 -3.79
C ARG A 80 -13.51 11.16 -4.99
N MET A 81 -12.97 10.27 -5.81
CA MET A 81 -12.21 10.61 -7.01
C MET A 81 -13.07 11.38 -8.01
N SER A 82 -14.24 10.85 -8.40
CA SER A 82 -15.13 11.53 -9.34
C SER A 82 -15.50 12.94 -8.85
N ARG A 83 -15.85 13.10 -7.57
CA ARG A 83 -16.19 14.40 -6.99
C ARG A 83 -15.01 15.37 -6.94
N GLU A 84 -13.84 14.92 -6.46
CA GLU A 84 -12.71 15.82 -6.23
C GLU A 84 -11.93 16.18 -7.50
N LEU A 85 -12.01 15.34 -8.53
CA LEU A 85 -11.41 15.62 -9.84
C LEU A 85 -12.42 16.25 -10.81
N GLY A 86 -13.70 16.31 -10.45
CA GLY A 86 -14.77 16.83 -11.31
C GLY A 86 -14.99 15.99 -12.57
N LEU A 87 -14.84 14.66 -12.46
CA LEU A 87 -14.90 13.77 -13.62
C LEU A 87 -16.35 13.51 -14.04
N SER A 88 -16.59 13.61 -15.35
CA SER A 88 -17.78 13.07 -16.00
C SER A 88 -17.86 11.54 -15.86
N PRO A 89 -19.04 10.92 -16.09
CA PRO A 89 -19.18 9.47 -16.08
C PRO A 89 -18.23 8.76 -17.05
N ASP A 90 -18.00 9.36 -18.22
CA ASP A 90 -17.14 8.79 -19.27
C ASP A 90 -15.65 8.88 -18.89
N GLU A 91 -15.20 10.03 -18.37
CA GLU A 91 -13.84 10.18 -17.85
C GLU A 91 -13.58 9.21 -16.69
N MET A 92 -14.53 9.07 -15.77
CA MET A 92 -14.42 8.11 -14.66
C MET A 92 -14.36 6.66 -15.16
N ALA A 93 -15.12 6.32 -16.20
CA ALA A 93 -15.06 4.99 -16.82
C ALA A 93 -13.69 4.74 -17.47
N ALA A 94 -13.13 5.73 -18.18
CA ALA A 94 -11.81 5.65 -18.80
C ALA A 94 -10.70 5.53 -17.76
N VAL A 95 -10.73 6.35 -16.69
CA VAL A 95 -9.79 6.25 -15.56
C VAL A 95 -9.85 4.86 -14.92
N ARG A 96 -11.04 4.31 -14.71
CA ARG A 96 -11.20 2.96 -14.15
C ARG A 96 -10.58 1.89 -15.05
N THR A 97 -10.78 1.99 -16.37
CA THR A 97 -10.18 1.07 -17.35
C THR A 97 -8.65 1.13 -17.27
N ILE A 98 -8.07 2.32 -17.36
CA ILE A 98 -6.62 2.53 -17.26
C ILE A 98 -6.09 1.96 -15.94
N MET A 99 -6.69 2.33 -14.81
CA MET A 99 -6.27 1.80 -13.50
C MET A 99 -6.40 0.28 -13.40
N GLY A 100 -7.37 -0.31 -14.10
CA GLY A 100 -7.60 -1.75 -14.20
C GLY A 100 -6.49 -2.47 -14.97
N GLU A 101 -6.00 -1.90 -16.06
CA GLU A 101 -4.89 -2.44 -16.88
C GLU A 101 -3.64 -2.70 -16.03
N PHE A 102 -3.32 -1.77 -15.12
CA PHE A 102 -2.14 -1.87 -14.25
C PHE A 102 -2.39 -2.63 -12.94
N ARG A 103 -3.62 -3.14 -12.69
CA ARG A 103 -3.96 -3.80 -11.41
C ARG A 103 -3.13 -5.06 -11.17
N SER A 104 -3.00 -5.95 -12.16
CA SER A 104 -2.28 -7.22 -11.99
C SER A 104 -0.80 -6.98 -11.70
N THR A 105 -0.16 -6.13 -12.51
CA THR A 105 1.25 -5.77 -12.38
C THR A 105 1.55 -5.20 -11.00
N ARG A 106 0.69 -4.31 -10.50
CA ARG A 106 0.83 -3.79 -9.14
C ARG A 106 0.70 -4.89 -8.08
N GLY A 107 -0.22 -5.83 -8.28
CA GLY A 107 -0.46 -6.92 -7.33
C GLY A 107 0.76 -7.82 -7.20
N GLU A 108 1.39 -8.14 -8.33
CA GLU A 108 2.66 -8.87 -8.38
C GLU A 108 3.76 -8.12 -7.64
N MET A 109 3.94 -6.83 -7.94
CA MET A 109 4.98 -6.02 -7.31
C MET A 109 4.80 -5.89 -5.79
N MET A 110 3.56 -5.82 -5.30
CA MET A 110 3.30 -5.85 -3.86
C MET A 110 3.71 -7.17 -3.22
N ARG A 111 3.42 -8.30 -3.87
CA ARG A 111 3.87 -9.63 -3.40
C ARG A 111 5.40 -9.72 -3.40
N GLU A 112 6.05 -9.28 -4.46
CA GLU A 112 7.52 -9.26 -4.56
C GLU A 112 8.14 -8.37 -3.48
N ARG A 113 7.57 -7.19 -3.22
CA ARG A 113 8.03 -6.27 -2.18
C ARG A 113 7.91 -6.87 -0.79
N PHE A 114 6.80 -7.57 -0.52
CA PHE A 114 6.59 -8.28 0.74
C PHE A 114 7.64 -9.38 0.94
N GLN A 115 7.84 -10.24 -0.07
CA GLN A 115 8.85 -11.30 -0.02
C GLN A 115 10.27 -10.75 0.16
N LEU A 116 10.61 -9.67 -0.55
CA LEU A 116 11.91 -9.01 -0.41
C LEU A 116 12.10 -8.44 0.99
N ARG A 117 11.08 -7.80 1.57
CA ARG A 117 11.13 -7.29 2.95
C ARG A 117 11.41 -8.40 3.95
N GLN A 118 10.66 -9.51 3.87
CA GLN A 118 10.89 -10.66 4.74
C GLN A 118 12.30 -11.25 4.58
N ALA A 119 12.81 -11.32 3.35
CA ALA A 119 14.16 -11.84 3.11
C ALA A 119 15.24 -10.91 3.68
N LEU A 120 15.07 -9.59 3.54
CA LEU A 120 15.97 -8.59 4.13
C LEU A 120 15.94 -8.65 5.67
N GLU A 121 14.76 -8.78 6.28
CA GLU A 121 14.59 -8.91 7.73
C GLU A 121 15.28 -10.17 8.26
N ARG A 122 15.03 -11.33 7.65
CA ARG A 122 15.70 -12.59 8.01
C ARG A 122 17.23 -12.48 7.88
N HIS A 123 17.73 -11.86 6.82
CA HIS A 123 19.17 -11.68 6.63
C HIS A 123 19.77 -10.71 7.66
N ALA A 124 19.03 -9.67 8.08
CA ALA A 124 19.48 -8.74 9.11
C ALA A 124 19.53 -9.39 10.50
N GLU A 125 18.60 -10.31 10.80
CA GLU A 125 18.50 -11.00 12.10
C GLU A 125 19.47 -12.18 12.21
N ALA A 126 19.48 -13.07 11.21
CA ALA A 126 20.25 -14.32 11.25
C ALA A 126 21.62 -14.20 10.56
N GLY A 127 21.91 -13.07 9.93
CA GLY A 127 23.04 -12.91 9.02
C GLY A 127 22.86 -13.72 7.72
N GLY A 128 23.92 -13.75 6.91
CA GLY A 128 23.96 -14.56 5.71
C GLY A 128 25.25 -14.32 4.92
N SER A 129 25.34 -14.93 3.75
CA SER A 129 26.52 -14.73 2.89
C SER A 129 26.51 -13.37 2.21
N GLU A 130 27.69 -12.81 1.95
CA GLU A 130 27.83 -11.57 1.16
C GLU A 130 27.20 -11.72 -0.25
N ALA A 131 27.29 -12.91 -0.85
CA ALA A 131 26.66 -13.21 -2.12
C ALA A 131 25.12 -13.12 -2.05
N GLU A 132 24.52 -13.55 -0.94
CA GLU A 132 23.09 -13.39 -0.70
C GLU A 132 22.70 -11.94 -0.47
N ALA A 133 23.46 -11.21 0.36
CA ALA A 133 23.26 -9.78 0.57
C ALA A 133 23.26 -9.02 -0.76
N ARG A 134 24.23 -9.33 -1.63
CA ARG A 134 24.32 -8.73 -2.97
C ARG A 134 23.10 -9.03 -3.82
N ARG A 135 22.62 -10.27 -3.85
CA ARG A 135 21.39 -10.67 -4.58
C ARG A 135 20.16 -9.94 -4.07
N LEU A 136 20.00 -9.78 -2.75
CA LEU A 136 18.88 -9.05 -2.15
C LEU A 136 18.91 -7.56 -2.54
N LEU A 137 20.09 -6.94 -2.53
CA LEU A 137 20.28 -5.55 -2.96
C LEU A 137 19.95 -5.36 -4.45
N ASP A 138 20.43 -6.26 -5.31
CA ASP A 138 20.18 -6.17 -6.75
C ASP A 138 18.69 -6.40 -7.05
N ARG A 139 18.02 -7.35 -6.38
CA ARG A 139 16.56 -7.52 -6.45
C ARG A 139 15.80 -6.26 -5.98
N SER A 140 16.27 -5.61 -4.92
CA SER A 140 15.68 -4.35 -4.45
C SER A 140 15.78 -3.22 -5.47
N ARG A 141 16.93 -3.09 -6.14
CA ARG A 141 17.14 -2.10 -7.21
C ARG A 141 16.25 -2.38 -8.41
N ALA A 142 16.20 -3.63 -8.87
CA ALA A 142 15.37 -4.04 -9.99
C ALA A 142 13.88 -3.78 -9.73
N LEU A 143 13.40 -4.11 -8.53
CA LEU A 143 12.00 -3.85 -8.15
C LEU A 143 11.67 -2.35 -8.15
N ARG A 144 12.55 -1.49 -7.62
CA ARG A 144 12.35 -0.03 -7.64
C ARG A 144 12.37 0.55 -9.05
N ALA A 145 13.23 0.05 -9.93
CA ALA A 145 13.25 0.48 -11.33
C ALA A 145 11.93 0.15 -12.02
N ARG A 146 11.46 -1.10 -11.88
CA ARG A 146 10.16 -1.54 -12.40
C ARG A 146 9.00 -0.74 -11.81
N GLU A 147 9.07 -0.35 -10.53
CA GLU A 147 8.08 0.53 -9.89
C GLU A 147 7.97 1.88 -10.58
N VAL A 148 9.10 2.52 -10.85
CA VAL A 148 9.13 3.82 -11.55
C VAL A 148 8.58 3.68 -12.96
N ASP A 149 8.95 2.63 -13.68
CA ASP A 149 8.50 2.42 -15.07
C ASP A 149 6.99 2.19 -15.13
N VAL A 150 6.44 1.31 -14.28
CA VAL A 150 5.00 1.05 -14.20
C VAL A 150 4.23 2.31 -13.81
N GLN A 151 4.77 3.10 -12.87
CA GLN A 151 4.14 4.34 -12.46
C GLN A 151 4.10 5.35 -13.62
N ARG A 152 5.21 5.55 -14.32
CA ARG A 152 5.28 6.45 -15.48
C ARG A 152 4.31 6.04 -16.57
N SER A 153 4.29 4.75 -16.93
CA SER A 153 3.37 4.25 -17.95
C SER A 153 1.90 4.45 -17.57
N GLU A 154 1.54 4.33 -16.30
CA GLU A 154 0.18 4.65 -15.86
C GLU A 154 -0.10 6.16 -15.93
N GLU A 155 0.84 6.99 -15.47
CA GLU A 155 0.70 8.45 -15.51
C GLU A 155 0.53 8.95 -16.94
N ASP A 156 1.31 8.44 -17.89
CA ASP A 156 1.21 8.75 -19.32
C ASP A 156 -0.17 8.40 -19.87
N ARG A 157 -0.70 7.20 -19.53
CA ARG A 157 -2.04 6.76 -19.92
C ARG A 157 -3.13 7.62 -19.28
N LEU A 158 -2.97 8.00 -18.01
CA LEU A 158 -3.93 8.84 -17.30
C LEU A 158 -3.96 10.26 -17.87
N LEU A 159 -2.83 10.78 -18.35
CA LEU A 159 -2.75 12.09 -19.01
C LEU A 159 -3.46 12.14 -20.37
N GLU A 160 -3.81 11.00 -20.96
CA GLU A 160 -4.68 10.96 -22.15
C GLU A 160 -6.13 11.38 -21.82
N VAL A 161 -6.53 11.32 -20.54
CA VAL A 161 -7.91 11.55 -20.09
C VAL A 161 -7.99 12.67 -19.04
N LEU A 162 -6.97 12.78 -18.19
CA LEU A 162 -6.91 13.75 -17.10
C LEU A 162 -5.99 14.90 -17.45
N SER A 163 -6.37 16.12 -17.05
CA SER A 163 -5.43 17.23 -17.00
C SER A 163 -4.32 16.98 -15.98
N VAL A 164 -3.17 17.63 -16.15
CA VAL A 164 -2.04 17.56 -15.20
C VAL A 164 -2.49 17.91 -13.77
N SER A 165 -3.34 18.93 -13.61
CA SER A 165 -3.88 19.32 -12.30
C SER A 165 -4.74 18.23 -11.67
N GLN A 166 -5.59 17.55 -12.46
CA GLN A 166 -6.39 16.42 -11.98
C GLN A 166 -5.52 15.22 -11.62
N LEU A 167 -4.46 14.94 -12.39
CA LEU A 167 -3.52 13.87 -12.08
C LEU A 167 -2.76 14.15 -10.76
N LEU A 168 -2.27 15.37 -10.56
CA LEU A 168 -1.67 15.77 -9.29
C LEU A 168 -2.64 15.61 -8.11
N ARG A 169 -3.92 15.96 -8.30
CA ARG A 169 -4.95 15.74 -7.29
C ARG A 169 -5.20 14.25 -7.03
N LEU A 170 -5.16 13.43 -8.08
CA LEU A 170 -5.26 11.97 -7.96
C LEU A 170 -4.12 11.39 -7.12
N HIS A 171 -2.88 11.87 -7.30
CA HIS A 171 -1.76 11.44 -6.47
C HIS A 171 -1.99 11.75 -4.99
N GLN A 172 -2.44 12.97 -4.68
CA GLN A 172 -2.78 13.35 -3.31
C GLN A 172 -3.88 12.45 -2.72
N LEU A 173 -4.95 12.21 -3.48
CA LEU A 173 -6.03 11.30 -3.07
C LEU A 173 -5.56 9.88 -2.77
N ARG A 174 -4.65 9.35 -3.61
CA ARG A 174 -4.08 8.01 -3.43
C ARG A 174 -3.23 7.92 -2.16
N GLU A 175 -2.46 8.97 -1.84
CA GLU A 175 -1.66 9.01 -0.60
C GLU A 175 -2.55 9.08 0.64
N ASP A 176 -3.53 10.00 0.67
CA ASP A 176 -4.51 10.12 1.76
C ASP A 176 -5.21 8.79 2.04
N PHE A 177 -5.62 8.11 0.97
CA PHE A 177 -6.30 6.83 1.04
C PHE A 177 -5.38 5.73 1.58
N SER A 178 -4.13 5.69 1.11
CA SER A 178 -3.12 4.74 1.58
C SER A 178 -2.81 4.96 3.06
N GLU A 179 -2.68 6.21 3.51
CA GLU A 179 -2.54 6.57 4.93
C GLU A 179 -3.75 6.14 5.76
N SER A 180 -4.96 6.31 5.23
CA SER A 180 -6.18 5.87 5.90
C SER A 180 -6.15 4.35 6.13
N ILE A 181 -5.80 3.57 5.10
CA ILE A 181 -5.71 2.11 5.23
C ILE A 181 -4.63 1.71 6.23
N ARG A 182 -3.43 2.31 6.16
CA ARG A 182 -2.36 2.05 7.13
C ARG A 182 -2.80 2.30 8.57
N ARG A 183 -3.55 3.38 8.81
CA ARG A 183 -4.10 3.70 10.14
C ARG A 183 -5.12 2.66 10.60
N MET A 184 -6.01 2.22 9.72
CA MET A 184 -6.97 1.15 10.05
C MET A 184 -6.27 -0.17 10.39
N GLU A 185 -5.27 -0.57 9.61
CA GLU A 185 -4.50 -1.80 9.84
C GLU A 185 -3.71 -1.75 11.15
N ALA A 186 -3.08 -0.61 11.46
CA ALA A 186 -2.37 -0.42 12.72
C ALA A 186 -3.30 -0.54 13.94
N GLN A 187 -4.50 0.03 13.86
CA GLN A 187 -5.51 -0.07 14.93
C GLN A 187 -6.06 -1.49 15.08
N ALA A 188 -6.25 -2.21 13.96
CA ALA A 188 -6.68 -3.61 13.99
C ALA A 188 -5.61 -4.54 14.59
N GLY A 189 -4.33 -4.30 14.28
CA GLY A 189 -3.20 -5.02 14.86
C GLY A 189 -3.07 -4.79 16.38
N ALA A 190 -3.23 -3.54 16.83
CA ALA A 190 -3.16 -3.19 18.25
C ALA A 190 -4.26 -3.86 19.10
N ARG A 191 -5.45 -4.11 18.53
CA ARG A 191 -6.54 -4.82 19.23
C ARG A 191 -6.33 -6.33 19.34
N ARG A 192 -5.40 -6.91 18.57
CA ARG A 192 -5.10 -8.35 18.58
C ARG A 192 -3.91 -8.73 19.45
N GLY A 193 -3.10 -7.74 19.86
CA GLY A 193 -2.06 -7.88 20.89
C GLY A 193 -2.57 -7.32 22.22
N GLY A 194 -3.31 -8.14 22.99
CA GLY A 194 -3.62 -7.81 24.39
C GLY A 194 -2.33 -7.67 25.23
N PRO A 195 -2.36 -6.93 26.35
CA PRO A 195 -1.18 -6.66 27.17
C PRO A 195 -0.52 -7.96 27.65
N PRO A 196 0.83 -8.03 27.75
CA PRO A 196 1.50 -9.15 28.40
C PRO A 196 0.97 -9.24 29.83
N GLY A 197 0.40 -10.39 30.18
CA GLY A 197 -0.12 -10.65 31.51
C GLY A 197 0.96 -10.37 32.55
N GLY A 198 0.66 -9.45 33.47
CA GLY A 198 1.37 -9.35 34.74
C GLY A 198 1.14 -10.65 35.49
N GLN A 199 2.21 -11.44 35.63
CA GLN A 199 2.31 -12.48 36.64
C GLN A 199 3.09 -11.85 37.79
N ASP A 200 2.38 -11.46 38.84
CA ASP A 200 2.92 -11.36 40.19
C ASP A 200 2.87 -12.75 40.85
#